data_AF-A0A2L0FAG9-F1
#
_entry.id   AF-A0A2L0FAG9-F1
#
_cell.length_a   1.000
_cell.length_b   1.000
_cell.length_c   1.000
_cell.angle_alpha   90.00
_cell.angle_beta   90.00
_cell.angle_gamma   90.00
#
_symmetry.space_group_name_H-M   'P 1'
#
loop_
_entity.id
_entity.type
_entity.pdbx_description
1 polymer ?
#
loop_
_entity_poly.entity_id
_entity_poly.type
_entity_poly.pdbx_seq_one_letter_code
_entity_poly.pdbx_strand_id
1 'polypeptide(L)'
;MLSIRRDPFPLEAARDLLGIVRALYVAARSRGATVADLHAIAAVGDDLRQAIALAEAHPPGTLGFSSAWARAERAANRVGELVDALAPAAPIVRAALARVGNGGPPAR
;
A
#
# COMPACT_ATOMS: atom_id res chain seq x y z
N MET A 1 9.85 -1.84 20.98
CA MET A 1 9.32 -3.11 21.49
C MET A 1 7.90 -3.26 20.96
N LEU A 2 7.56 -4.37 20.29
CA LEU A 2 6.21 -4.60 19.76
C LEU A 2 5.26 -4.91 20.93
N SER A 3 4.19 -4.13 21.07
CA SER A 3 3.11 -4.44 22.01
C SER A 3 2.16 -5.46 21.39
N ILE A 4 1.62 -6.39 22.20
CA ILE A 4 0.67 -7.38 21.71
C ILE A 4 -0.65 -6.70 21.36
N ARG A 5 -0.99 -6.71 20.06
CA ARG A 5 -2.25 -6.19 19.54
C ARG A 5 -3.34 -7.27 19.54
N ARG A 6 -4.52 -6.90 19.99
CA ARG A 6 -5.74 -7.72 19.93
C ARG A 6 -6.86 -7.07 19.11
N ASP A 7 -6.72 -5.78 18.80
CA ASP A 7 -7.66 -5.04 17.98
C ASP A 7 -7.77 -5.66 16.58
N PRO A 8 -8.98 -5.69 15.97
CA PRO A 8 -9.16 -6.21 14.62
C PRO A 8 -8.24 -5.52 13.62
N PHE A 9 -7.55 -6.28 12.78
CA PHE A 9 -6.67 -5.71 11.76
C PHE A 9 -7.50 -4.94 10.71
N PRO A 10 -7.12 -3.72 10.31
CA PRO A 10 -7.88 -2.87 9.40
C PRO A 10 -7.68 -3.30 7.95
N LEU A 11 -8.20 -4.49 7.61
CA LEU A 11 -7.93 -5.19 6.36
C LEU A 11 -8.40 -4.41 5.12
N GLU A 12 -9.59 -3.80 5.20
CA GLU A 12 -10.13 -2.97 4.12
C GLU A 12 -9.27 -1.74 3.87
N ALA A 13 -8.95 -0.98 4.91
CA ALA A 13 -8.09 0.19 4.79
C ALA A 13 -6.69 -0.16 4.25
N ALA A 14 -6.10 -1.28 4.66
CA ALA A 14 -4.82 -1.74 4.13
C ALA A 14 -4.91 -2.09 2.62
N ARG A 15 -6.02 -2.69 2.17
CA ARG A 15 -6.28 -2.98 0.75
C ARG A 15 -6.50 -1.70 -0.06
N ASP A 16 -7.20 -0.72 0.49
CA ASP A 16 -7.42 0.58 -0.15
C ASP A 16 -6.11 1.32 -0.35
N LEU A 17 -5.26 1.38 0.68
CA LEU A 17 -3.92 1.96 0.59
C LEU A 17 -3.07 1.24 -0.45
N LEU A 18 -3.14 -0.09 -0.54
CA LEU A 18 -2.44 -0.85 -1.58
C LEU A 18 -2.97 -0.49 -2.98
N GLY A 19 -4.28 -0.30 -3.12
CA GLY A 19 -4.93 0.19 -4.34
C GLY A 19 -4.42 1.57 -4.78
N ILE A 20 -4.29 2.49 -3.82
CA ILE A 20 -3.75 3.85 -3.99
C ILE A 20 -2.29 3.79 -4.41
N VAL A 21 -1.44 3.05 -3.70
CA VAL A 21 0.00 2.92 -4.03
C VAL A 21 0.21 2.38 -5.44
N ARG A 22 -0.57 1.39 -5.86
CA ARG A 22 -0.52 0.86 -7.23
C ARG A 22 -0.94 1.92 -8.26
N ALA A 23 -1.96 2.73 -7.97
CA ALA A 23 -2.36 3.82 -8.85
C ALA A 23 -1.30 4.93 -8.91
N LEU A 24 -0.69 5.25 -7.76
CA LEU A 24 0.41 6.21 -7.66
C LEU A 24 1.63 5.75 -8.48
N TYR A 25 2.00 4.47 -8.40
CA TYR A 25 3.09 3.89 -9.20
C TYR A 25 2.86 4.13 -10.70
N VAL A 26 1.66 3.81 -11.19
CA VAL A 26 1.30 3.99 -12.60
C VAL A 26 1.34 5.48 -12.98
N ALA A 27 0.78 6.35 -12.15
CA ALA A 27 0.76 7.80 -12.39
C ALA A 27 2.16 8.43 -12.33
N ALA A 28 3.04 7.95 -11.45
CA ALA A 28 4.43 8.38 -11.36
C ALA A 28 5.22 7.93 -12.60
N ARG A 29 5.07 6.66 -12.99
CA ARG A 29 5.72 6.09 -14.18
C ARG A 29 5.33 6.85 -15.45
N SER A 30 4.04 7.16 -15.63
CA SER A 30 3.56 7.90 -16.82
C SER A 30 4.08 9.34 -16.90
N ARG A 31 4.56 9.90 -15.79
CA ARG A 31 5.13 11.26 -15.73
C ARG A 31 6.66 11.26 -15.76
N GLY A 32 7.28 10.10 -16.00
CA GLY A 32 8.73 9.98 -16.09
C GLY A 32 9.45 10.00 -14.74
N ALA A 33 8.79 9.55 -13.66
CA ALA A 33 9.46 9.38 -12.36
C ALA A 33 10.71 8.50 -12.48
N THR A 34 11.72 8.75 -11.65
CA THR A 34 12.98 8.02 -11.71
C THR A 34 12.82 6.57 -11.28
N VAL A 35 13.77 5.71 -11.63
CA VAL A 35 13.80 4.31 -11.16
C VAL A 35 13.79 4.24 -9.63
N ALA A 36 14.49 5.17 -8.97
CA ALA A 36 14.52 5.25 -7.51
C ALA A 36 13.14 5.58 -6.93
N ASP A 37 12.43 6.56 -7.50
CA ASP A 37 11.07 6.92 -7.07
C ASP A 37 10.10 5.74 -7.24
N LEU A 38 10.16 5.07 -8.39
CA LEU A 38 9.32 3.90 -8.67
C LEU A 38 9.61 2.74 -7.71
N HIS A 39 10.89 2.51 -7.39
CA HIS A 39 11.29 1.50 -6.41
C HIS A 39 10.79 1.86 -5.00
N ALA A 40 10.87 3.14 -4.62
CA ALA A 40 10.35 3.60 -3.33
C ALA A 40 8.84 3.38 -3.19
N ILE A 41 8.06 3.69 -4.23
CA ILE A 41 6.61 3.42 -4.25
C ILE A 41 6.33 1.91 -4.18
N ALA A 42 7.05 1.10 -4.96
CA ALA A 42 6.89 -0.35 -4.98
C ALA A 42 7.15 -0.98 -3.62
N ALA A 43 8.20 -0.54 -2.91
CA ALA A 43 8.54 -1.02 -1.58
C ALA A 43 7.42 -0.77 -0.55
N VAL A 44 6.71 0.36 -0.63
CA VAL A 44 5.54 0.62 0.22
C VAL A 44 4.38 -0.33 -0.12
N GLY A 45 4.18 -0.62 -1.40
CA GLY A 45 3.20 -1.62 -1.85
C GLY A 45 3.51 -3.03 -1.32
N ASP A 46 4.78 -3.41 -1.29
CA ASP A 46 5.24 -4.67 -0.71
C ASP A 46 5.01 -4.73 0.79
N ASP A 47 5.23 -3.62 1.49
CA ASP A 47 4.97 -3.54 2.92
C ASP A 47 3.49 -3.79 3.24
N LEU A 48 2.58 -3.17 2.48
CA LEU A 48 1.14 -3.38 2.63
C LEU A 48 0.73 -4.83 2.30
N ARG A 49 1.25 -5.40 1.21
CA ARG A 49 1.00 -6.81 0.85
C ARG A 49 1.42 -7.77 1.96
N GLN A 50 2.62 -7.57 2.50
CA GLN A 50 3.15 -8.42 3.57
C GLN A 50 2.40 -8.22 4.88
N ALA A 51 1.97 -7.00 5.21
CA ALA A 51 1.14 -6.75 6.38
C ALA A 51 -0.20 -7.50 6.29
N ILE A 52 -0.87 -7.42 5.14
CA ILE A 52 -2.13 -8.15 4.89
C ILE A 52 -1.92 -9.66 5.04
N ALA A 53 -0.90 -10.21 4.38
CA ALA A 53 -0.61 -11.65 4.44
C ALA A 53 -0.30 -12.12 5.88
N LEU A 54 0.46 -11.34 6.65
CA LEU A 54 0.74 -11.66 8.05
C LEU A 54 -0.52 -11.61 8.93
N ALA A 55 -1.39 -10.63 8.72
CA ALA A 55 -2.65 -10.52 9.47
C ALA A 55 -3.60 -11.68 9.15
N GLU A 56 -3.63 -12.15 7.91
CA GLU A 56 -4.42 -13.32 7.49
C GLU A 56 -3.84 -14.63 8.04
N ALA A 57 -2.51 -14.73 8.13
CA ALA A 57 -1.82 -15.96 8.56
C ALA A 57 -1.78 -16.15 10.09
N HIS A 58 -1.97 -15.09 10.88
CA HIS A 58 -1.79 -15.12 12.33
C HIS A 58 -2.99 -14.58 13.09
N PRO A 59 -3.49 -15.26 14.13
CA PRO A 59 -4.61 -14.77 14.92
C PRO A 59 -4.23 -13.55 15.79
N PRO A 60 -5.21 -12.70 16.18
CA PRO A 60 -5.01 -11.64 17.14
C PRO A 60 -4.37 -12.11 18.45
N GLY A 61 -3.55 -11.26 19.07
CA GLY A 61 -2.81 -11.60 20.28
C GLY A 61 -1.48 -12.32 20.05
N THR A 62 -1.09 -12.58 18.80
CA THR A 62 0.23 -13.14 18.45
C THR A 62 1.25 -12.06 18.08
N LEU A 63 2.54 -12.42 18.13
CA LEU A 63 3.62 -11.55 17.65
C LEU A 63 3.55 -11.32 16.14
N GLY A 64 3.12 -12.33 15.36
CA GLY A 64 2.92 -12.21 13.92
C GLY A 64 1.85 -11.18 13.57
N PHE A 65 0.71 -11.26 14.25
CA PHE A 65 -0.39 -10.29 14.08
C PHE A 65 0.00 -8.88 14.52
N SER A 66 0.74 -8.76 15.64
CA SER A 66 1.25 -7.45 16.09
C SER A 66 2.27 -6.85 15.12
N SER A 67 3.08 -7.70 14.48
CA SER A 67 4.01 -7.29 13.42
C SER A 67 3.28 -6.85 12.16
N ALA A 68 2.17 -7.50 11.80
CA ALA A 68 1.30 -7.08 10.70
C ALA A 68 0.80 -5.65 10.92
N TRP A 69 0.29 -5.36 12.12
CA TRP A 69 -0.14 -4.02 12.54
C TRP A 69 0.96 -2.98 12.41
N ALA A 70 2.13 -3.21 13.02
CA ALA A 70 3.23 -2.25 12.95
C ALA A 70 3.72 -2.01 11.52
N ARG A 71 3.61 -3.03 10.65
CA ARG A 71 3.94 -2.88 9.24
C ARG A 71 2.89 -2.06 8.48
N ALA A 72 1.61 -2.32 8.71
CA ALA A 72 0.52 -1.55 8.11
C ALA A 72 0.57 -0.08 8.52
N GLU A 73 0.78 0.22 9.82
CA GLU A 73 0.91 1.58 10.34
C GLU A 73 2.08 2.33 9.68
N ARG A 74 3.27 1.72 9.63
CA ARG A 74 4.43 2.33 8.95
C ARG A 74 4.19 2.55 7.47
N ALA A 75 3.59 1.58 6.78
CA ALA A 75 3.31 1.71 5.37
C ALA A 75 2.28 2.83 5.10
N ALA A 76 1.21 2.92 5.92
CA ALA A 76 0.20 3.96 5.82
C ALA A 76 0.81 5.37 5.93
N ASN A 77 1.70 5.60 6.91
CA ASN A 77 2.40 6.88 7.04
C ASN A 77 3.22 7.21 5.79
N ARG A 78 3.95 6.23 5.24
CA ARG A 78 4.73 6.41 4.00
C ARG A 78 3.84 6.68 2.78
N VAL A 79 2.63 6.12 2.71
CA VAL A 79 1.67 6.45 1.64
C VAL A 79 1.33 7.94 1.68
N GLY A 80 1.06 8.50 2.86
CA GLY A 80 0.80 9.93 3.03
C GLY A 80 1.93 10.79 2.46
N GLU A 81 3.18 10.49 2.85
CA GLU A 81 4.37 11.20 2.37
C GLU A 81 4.52 11.11 0.84
N LEU A 82 4.25 9.95 0.24
CA LEU A 82 4.38 9.75 -1.21
C LEU A 82 3.30 10.49 -2.01
N VAL A 83 2.08 10.57 -1.50
CA VAL A 83 0.98 11.31 -2.16
C VAL A 83 1.30 12.81 -2.18
N ASP A 84 1.77 13.35 -1.05
CA ASP A 84 2.13 14.77 -0.94
C ASP A 84 3.33 15.15 -1.82
N ALA A 85 4.34 14.26 -1.90
CA ALA A 85 5.59 14.56 -2.60
C ALA A 85 5.53 14.37 -4.13
N LEU A 86 4.76 13.38 -4.62
CA LEU A 86 4.93 12.90 -6.00
C LEU A 86 3.75 13.19 -6.92
N ALA A 87 2.53 13.45 -6.44
CA ALA A 87 1.39 13.65 -7.33
C ALA A 87 0.20 14.42 -6.76
N PRO A 88 -0.34 15.43 -7.48
CA PRO A 88 -1.72 15.82 -7.23
C PRO A 88 -2.66 14.62 -7.44
N ALA A 89 -3.79 14.59 -6.72
CA ALA A 89 -4.69 13.43 -6.68
C ALA A 89 -5.26 13.02 -8.06
N ALA A 90 -5.46 13.98 -8.98
CA ALA A 90 -6.10 13.73 -10.27
C ALA A 90 -5.39 12.66 -11.14
N PRO A 91 -4.06 12.72 -11.35
CA PRO A 91 -3.31 11.62 -11.98
C PRO A 91 -3.52 10.24 -11.34
N ILE A 92 -3.59 10.16 -10.01
CA ILE A 92 -3.79 8.90 -9.28
C ILE A 92 -5.18 8.34 -9.60
N VAL A 93 -6.21 9.18 -9.56
CA VAL A 93 -7.59 8.78 -9.89
C VAL A 93 -7.69 8.29 -11.34
N ARG A 94 -7.08 8.99 -12.30
CA ARG A 94 -7.07 8.55 -13.71
C ARG A 94 -6.41 7.18 -13.89
N ALA A 95 -5.31 6.92 -13.20
CA ALA A 95 -4.66 5.61 -13.23
C ALA A 95 -5.56 4.50 -12.63
N ALA A 96 -6.31 4.81 -11.57
CA ALA A 96 -7.28 3.88 -11.00
C ALA A 96 -8.44 3.58 -11.97
N LEU A 97 -9.02 4.62 -12.60
CA LEU A 97 -10.08 4.49 -13.60
C LEU A 97 -9.67 3.65 -14.81
N ALA A 98 -8.44 3.83 -15.30
CA ALA A 98 -7.91 3.05 -16.42
C ALA A 98 -7.89 1.53 -16.12
N ARG A 99 -7.61 1.12 -14.88
CA ARG A 99 -7.68 -0.30 -14.51
C ARG A 99 -9.10 -0.86 -14.56
N VAL A 100 -10.10 -0.07 -14.15
CA VAL A 100 -11.51 -0.48 -14.20
C VAL A 100 -11.94 -0.70 -15.65
N GLY A 101 -11.59 0.23 -16.55
CA GLY A 101 -11.91 0.12 -17.98
C GLY A 101 -11.22 -1.06 -18.68
N ASN A 102 -10.05 -1.48 -18.19
CA ASN A 102 -9.26 -2.59 -18.77
C ASN A 102 -9.55 -3.96 -18.10
N GLY A 103 -10.55 -4.07 -17.23
CA GLY A 103 -10.98 -5.34 -16.61
C GLY A 103 -10.19 -5.83 -15.38
N GLY A 104 -8.99 -5.30 -15.11
CA GLY A 104 -8.13 -5.60 -13.94
C GLY A 104 -7.61 -7.06 -13.84
N PRO A 105 -6.53 -7.36 -13.07
CA PRO A 105 -5.44 -6.52 -12.55
C PRO A 105 -4.19 -6.52 -13.48
N PRO A 106 -3.28 -5.52 -13.40
CA PRO A 106 -1.98 -5.58 -14.08
C PRO A 106 -1.07 -6.66 -13.47
N ALA A 107 -0.18 -7.21 -14.32
CA ALA A 107 0.69 -8.35 -14.06
C ALA A 107 1.46 -8.28 -12.72
N ARG A 108 1.60 -9.46 -12.11
CA ARG A 108 2.15 -9.73 -10.76
C ARG A 108 3.53 -9.12 -10.51
#